data_AF-A0A2J8VBH6-F1
#
_entry.id   AF-A0A2J8VBH6-F1
#
_cell.length_a   1.000
_cell.length_b   1.000
_cell.length_c   1.000
_cell.angle_alpha   90.00
_cell.angle_beta   90.00
_cell.angle_gamma   90.00
#
_symmetry.space_group_name_H-M   'P 1'
#
loop_
_entity.id
_entity.type
_entity.pdbx_description
1 polymer ?
#
loop_
_entity_poly.entity_id
_entity_poly.type
_entity_poly.pdbx_seq_one_letter_code
_entity_poly.pdbx_strand_id
1 'polypeptide(L)'
;MHKWILTWILPTLLYRSCFHIICLVGTISLACNDMTPEQMATNVNCSSPERHTRSYDYMEGGDIRVRRLFCRTQWYLRIDKRGKVKGTQEMKNNYSK
;
A
#
# COMPACT_ATOMS: atom_id res chain seq x y z
N MET A 1 -0.94 30.20 50.70
CA MET A 1 -0.98 28.78 50.27
C MET A 1 -1.63 28.54 48.90
N HIS A 2 -2.21 29.55 48.23
CA HIS A 2 -2.84 29.37 46.90
C HIS A 2 -1.88 29.18 45.71
N LYS A 3 -0.65 29.70 45.79
CA LYS A 3 0.33 29.63 44.68
C LYS A 3 0.82 28.20 44.39
N TRP A 4 0.83 27.34 45.41
CA TRP A 4 1.25 25.95 45.31
C TRP A 4 0.16 25.01 44.77
N ILE A 5 -1.11 25.39 44.85
CA ILE A 5 -2.22 24.57 44.33
C ILE A 5 -2.37 24.82 42.82
N LEU A 6 -2.14 26.05 42.37
CA LEU A 6 -2.24 26.43 40.96
C LEU A 6 -1.17 25.75 40.09
N THR A 7 0.06 25.58 40.60
CA THR A 7 1.17 24.97 39.86
C THR A 7 0.98 23.48 39.59
N TRP A 8 0.11 22.78 40.32
CA TRP A 8 -0.16 21.34 40.13
C TRP A 8 -1.45 21.07 39.34
N ILE A 9 -2.42 21.99 39.39
CA ILE A 9 -3.69 21.86 38.65
C ILE A 9 -3.54 22.32 37.19
N LEU A 10 -2.69 23.32 36.93
CA LEU A 10 -2.49 23.83 35.57
C LEU A 10 -1.87 22.79 34.60
N PRO A 11 -0.82 22.04 34.98
CA PRO A 11 -0.23 21.02 34.10
C PRO A 11 -1.17 19.85 33.82
N THR A 12 -1.97 19.45 34.81
CA THR A 12 -2.92 18.34 34.67
C THR A 12 -4.10 18.67 33.76
N LEU A 13 -4.61 19.91 33.82
CA LEU A 13 -5.64 20.39 32.91
C LEU A 13 -5.12 20.57 31.47
N LEU A 14 -3.90 21.09 31.30
CA LEU A 14 -3.26 21.25 29.99
C LEU A 14 -2.92 19.91 29.34
N TYR A 15 -2.44 18.93 30.12
CA TYR A 15 -2.16 17.59 29.61
C TYR A 15 -3.44 16.88 29.14
N ARG A 16 -4.51 17.01 29.93
CA ARG A 16 -5.82 16.42 29.60
C ARG A 16 -6.42 17.04 28.33
N SER A 17 -6.33 18.36 28.15
CA SER A 17 -6.82 19.00 26.92
C SER A 17 -5.98 18.60 25.71
N CYS A 18 -4.64 18.56 25.81
CA CYS A 18 -3.77 18.10 24.73
C CYS A 18 -4.09 16.67 24.30
N PHE A 19 -4.35 15.75 25.25
CA PHE A 19 -4.72 14.38 24.93
C PHE A 19 -6.02 14.30 24.12
N HIS A 20 -7.04 15.09 24.49
CA HIS A 20 -8.29 15.15 23.73
C HIS A 20 -8.11 15.71 22.32
N ILE A 21 -7.24 16.72 22.14
CA ILE A 21 -6.93 17.28 20.81
C ILE A 21 -6.22 16.24 19.93
N ILE A 22 -5.26 15.48 20.48
CA ILE A 22 -4.57 14.42 19.75
C ILE A 22 -5.55 13.33 19.33
N CYS A 23 -6.44 12.89 20.22
CA CYS A 23 -7.47 11.93 19.89
C CYS A 23 -8.41 12.43 18.78
N LEU A 24 -8.82 13.70 18.83
CA LEU A 24 -9.69 14.30 17.81
C LEU A 24 -9.01 14.37 16.44
N VAL A 25 -7.73 14.77 16.38
CA VAL A 25 -6.98 14.82 15.12
C VAL A 25 -6.77 13.42 14.54
N GLY A 26 -6.53 12.42 15.40
CA GLY A 26 -6.40 11.03 14.99
C GLY A 26 -7.69 10.45 14.37
N THR A 27 -8.86 10.76 14.94
CA THR A 27 -10.14 10.25 14.39
C THR A 27 -10.51 10.90 13.06
N ILE A 28 -10.24 12.20 12.89
CA ILE A 28 -10.44 12.91 11.62
C ILE A 28 -9.52 12.35 10.53
N SER A 29 -8.26 12.06 10.88
CA SER A 29 -7.29 11.48 9.95
C SER A 29 -7.70 10.07 9.52
N LEU A 30 -8.24 9.25 10.42
CA LEU A 30 -8.70 7.90 10.08
C LEU A 30 -9.92 7.93 9.15
N ALA A 31 -10.91 8.80 9.42
CA ALA A 31 -12.12 8.91 8.61
C ALA A 31 -11.87 9.49 7.20
N CYS A 32 -10.85 10.33 7.02
CA CYS A 32 -10.53 10.94 5.72
C CYS A 32 -9.75 10.01 4.78
N ASN A 33 -9.17 8.91 5.30
CA ASN A 33 -8.43 7.93 4.50
C ASN A 33 -9.31 6.76 4.01
N ASP A 34 -10.61 6.75 4.31
CA ASP A 34 -11.59 5.76 3.82
C ASP A 34 -12.01 6.01 2.35
N MET A 35 -11.06 6.45 1.52
CA MET A 35 -11.28 6.51 0.08
C MET A 35 -11.29 5.07 -0.44
N THR A 36 -12.47 4.59 -0.82
CA THR A 36 -12.64 3.24 -1.37
C THR A 36 -11.74 3.06 -2.61
N PRO A 37 -11.12 1.89 -2.80
CA PRO A 37 -10.19 1.65 -3.90
C PRO A 37 -10.80 1.92 -5.28
N GLU A 38 -12.13 1.82 -5.40
CA GLU A 38 -12.91 2.14 -6.60
C GLU A 38 -12.86 3.64 -6.93
N GLN A 39 -12.96 4.53 -5.94
CA GLN A 39 -12.87 5.98 -6.14
C GLN A 39 -11.45 6.42 -6.55
N MET A 40 -10.43 5.72 -6.05
CA MET A 40 -9.05 5.96 -6.47
C MET A 40 -8.83 5.54 -7.92
N ALA A 41 -9.45 4.43 -8.36
CA ALA A 41 -9.39 3.96 -9.73
C ALA A 41 -10.12 4.86 -10.73
N THR A 42 -11.23 5.52 -10.33
CA THR A 42 -11.95 6.47 -11.20
C THR A 42 -11.20 7.78 -11.44
N ASN A 43 -10.36 8.22 -10.49
CA ASN A 43 -9.58 9.46 -10.63
C ASN A 43 -8.31 9.32 -11.48
N VAL A 44 -7.87 8.09 -11.75
CA VAL A 44 -6.77 7.81 -12.70
C VAL A 44 -7.34 7.50 -14.07
N ASN A 45 -7.87 8.53 -14.73
CA ASN A 45 -8.23 8.42 -16.15
C ASN A 45 -6.96 8.35 -17.01
N CYS A 46 -6.36 7.17 -17.12
CA CYS A 46 -5.15 6.88 -17.90
C CYS A 46 -5.43 6.67 -19.41
N SER A 47 -6.51 7.25 -19.93
CA SER A 47 -6.86 7.17 -21.35
C SER A 47 -6.29 8.37 -22.12
N SER A 48 -5.01 8.25 -22.50
CA SER A 48 -4.45 9.09 -23.58
C SER A 48 -5.03 8.63 -24.93
N PRO A 49 -5.44 9.53 -25.85
CA PRO A 49 -6.33 9.19 -26.97
C PRO A 49 -5.65 8.59 -28.20
N GLU A 50 -4.37 8.18 -28.15
CA GLU A 50 -3.70 7.63 -29.33
C GLU A 50 -2.67 6.56 -28.95
N ARG A 51 -3.16 5.46 -28.37
CA ARG A 51 -2.32 4.25 -28.24
C ARG A 51 -2.16 3.64 -29.62
N HIS A 52 -1.06 3.95 -30.29
CA HIS A 52 -0.59 3.18 -31.44
C HIS A 52 -0.61 1.69 -31.07
N THR A 53 -1.17 0.86 -31.95
CA THR A 53 -1.11 -0.61 -31.82
C THR A 53 0.36 -1.01 -31.72
N ARG A 54 0.81 -1.39 -30.52
CA ARG A 54 2.18 -1.85 -30.30
C ARG A 54 2.31 -3.25 -30.88
N SER A 55 3.05 -3.39 -31.97
CA SER A 55 3.49 -4.70 -32.44
C SER A 55 4.56 -5.23 -31.49
N TYR A 56 4.38 -6.46 -31.01
CA TYR A 56 5.27 -7.10 -30.05
C TYR A 56 5.96 -8.31 -30.71
N ASP A 57 6.57 -8.10 -31.87
CA ASP A 57 7.16 -9.16 -32.71
C ASP A 57 8.19 -10.01 -31.93
N TYR A 58 8.89 -9.40 -30.98
CA TYR A 58 9.84 -10.10 -30.11
C TYR A 58 9.17 -11.10 -29.13
N MET A 59 7.86 -10.98 -28.89
CA MET A 59 7.08 -11.94 -28.11
C MET A 59 6.53 -13.09 -28.94
N GLU A 60 6.48 -12.98 -30.28
CA GLU A 60 5.90 -14.00 -31.18
C GLU A 60 6.90 -15.08 -31.63
N GLY A 61 8.19 -14.90 -31.36
CA GLY A 61 9.21 -15.89 -31.74
C GLY A 61 10.65 -15.51 -31.39
N GLY A 62 10.86 -14.57 -30.47
CA GLY A 62 12.17 -14.13 -30.02
C GLY A 62 12.86 -15.09 -29.04
N ASP A 63 13.95 -14.64 -28.42
CA ASP A 63 14.71 -15.42 -27.42
C ASP A 63 13.87 -15.71 -26.15
N ILE A 64 13.44 -16.96 -25.99
CA ILE A 64 12.64 -17.40 -24.85
C ILE A 64 13.58 -17.71 -23.67
N ARG A 65 13.41 -16.98 -22.57
CA ARG A 65 14.19 -17.17 -21.34
C ARG A 65 13.31 -17.61 -20.20
N VAL A 66 13.64 -18.76 -19.62
CA VAL A 66 13.01 -19.25 -18.39
C VAL A 66 13.76 -18.69 -17.19
N ARG A 67 13.05 -17.94 -16.33
CA ARG A 67 13.63 -17.20 -15.20
C ARG A 67 12.63 -17.14 -14.05
N ARG A 68 13.15 -17.34 -12.83
CA ARG A 68 12.39 -17.04 -11.62
C ARG A 68 12.40 -15.53 -11.37
N LEU A 69 11.22 -14.96 -11.14
CA LEU A 69 11.11 -13.56 -10.76
C LEU A 69 11.14 -13.45 -9.23
N PHE A 70 12.18 -12.82 -8.70
CA PHE A 70 12.32 -12.55 -7.27
C PHE A 70 11.91 -11.10 -6.97
N CYS A 71 10.93 -10.95 -6.08
CA CYS A 71 10.48 -9.66 -5.59
C CYS A 71 11.40 -9.16 -4.48
N ARG A 72 11.61 -7.84 -4.43
CA ARG A 72 12.37 -7.16 -3.35
C ARG A 72 11.85 -7.50 -1.95
N THR A 73 10.56 -7.81 -1.81
CA THR A 73 9.94 -8.23 -0.55
C THR A 73 10.26 -9.68 -0.14
N GLN A 74 11.26 -10.31 -0.77
CA GLN A 74 11.74 -11.66 -0.49
C GLN A 74 10.75 -12.78 -0.86
N TRP A 75 10.09 -12.64 -2.00
CA TRP A 75 9.17 -13.65 -2.55
C TRP A 75 9.50 -13.95 -4.01
N TYR A 76 9.48 -15.21 -4.41
CA TYR A 76 9.41 -15.59 -5.82
C TYR A 76 7.98 -15.48 -6.32
N LEU A 77 7.78 -14.91 -7.52
CA LEU A 77 6.50 -14.93 -8.21
C LEU A 77 6.12 -16.38 -8.53
N ARG A 78 4.87 -16.74 -8.25
CA ARG A 78 4.32 -18.07 -8.52
C ARG A 78 2.97 -17.95 -9.20
N ILE A 79 2.77 -18.68 -10.29
CA ILE A 79 1.48 -18.79 -10.99
C ILE A 79 1.01 -20.23 -10.87
N ASP A 80 -0.09 -20.45 -10.14
CA ASP A 80 -0.60 -21.80 -9.95
C ASP A 80 -1.32 -22.36 -11.20
N LYS A 81 -1.65 -23.66 -11.16
CA LYS A 81 -2.38 -24.34 -12.25
C LYS A 81 -3.77 -23.75 -12.55
N ARG A 82 -4.34 -22.92 -11.67
CA ARG A 82 -5.61 -22.22 -11.86
C ARG A 82 -5.40 -20.79 -12.37
N GLY A 83 -4.16 -20.38 -12.63
CA GLY A 83 -3.79 -19.03 -13.05
C GLY A 83 -3.69 -18.02 -11.90
N LYS A 84 -3.76 -18.44 -10.63
CA LYS A 84 -3.66 -17.52 -9.49
C LYS A 84 -2.20 -17.14 -9.25
N VAL A 85 -1.97 -15.84 -9.21
CA VAL A 85 -0.66 -15.25 -8.91
C VAL A 85 -0.49 -15.10 -7.40
N LYS A 86 0.62 -15.60 -6.85
CA LYS A 86 1.02 -15.47 -5.43
C LYS A 86 2.54 -15.39 -5.29
N GLY A 87 3.02 -15.05 -4.09
CA GLY A 87 4.42 -15.25 -3.70
C GLY A 87 4.70 -16.65 -3.18
N THR A 88 5.93 -17.14 -3.36
CA THR A 88 6.48 -18.28 -2.61
C THR A 88 7.91 -17.98 -2.13
N GLN A 89 8.27 -18.44 -0.93
CA GLN A 89 9.67 -18.40 -0.46
C GLN A 89 10.45 -19.64 -0.92
N GLU A 90 9.74 -20.68 -1.35
CA GLU A 90 10.36 -21.90 -1.83
C GLU A 90 11.03 -21.67 -3.19
N MET A 91 12.36 -21.67 -3.19
CA MET A 91 13.14 -21.50 -4.41
C MET A 91 12.85 -22.62 -5.41
N LYS A 92 12.70 -23.88 -4.99
CA LYS A 92 12.54 -25.04 -5.88
C LYS A 92 11.11 -25.31 -6.33
N ASN A 93 10.19 -24.37 -6.17
CA ASN A 93 8.81 -24.55 -6.60
C ASN A 93 8.71 -24.65 -8.15
N ASN A 94 7.86 -25.56 -8.64
CA ASN A 94 7.65 -25.75 -10.08
C ASN A 94 6.82 -24.64 -10.73
N TYR A 95 6.03 -23.92 -9.94
CA TYR A 95 5.14 -22.86 -10.40
C TYR A 95 5.79 -21.47 -10.37
N SER A 96 7.08 -21.38 -10.04
CA SER A 96 7.86 -20.13 -9.98
C SER A 96 9.04 -20.10 -10.96
N LYS A 97 9.04 -20.99 -11.96
CA LYS A 97 10.06 -21.12 -13.00
C LYS A 97 9.84 -20.15 -14.15
#